data_AF-A0A355GKX9-F1
#
_entry.id   AF-A0A355GKX9-F1
#
_cell.length_a   1.000
_cell.length_b   1.000
_cell.length_c   1.000
_cell.angle_alpha   90.00
_cell.angle_beta   90.00
_cell.angle_gamma   90.00
#
_symmetry.space_group_name_H-M   'P 1'
#
loop_
_entity.id
_entity.type
_entity.pdbx_description
1 polymer ?
#
loop_
_entity_poly.entity_id
_entity_poly.type
_entity_poly.pdbx_seq_one_letter_code
_entity_poly.pdbx_strand_id
1 'polypeptide(L)'
;TNWEGLTNLGPKLATRARQPSASSQQNAVLGKRISQTGISELETQVFHSQQNFPGIQRPSHWWVMALILIYLLVIGPLDYFLVHKILKKPHITWFTFPAMVLIAVAWGGFTALQDNGSVLHSTQLNVIDYDVTAGQLRGRFYLNLYSPETRRYQVKVKSSVPAESKNPSHFPTHLSWNGLPETTFAGMYRSAEGTITGPAYQFSAQSKGIENLPILKWGTKSLLAEWTQQQTDLVTSKLTGNNLGQLSGTLTHQFSSPLKDWVLAYGNRVYLPVINPE
;
A
#
# COMPACT_ATOMS: atom_id res chain seq x y z
N THR A 1 23.90 23.98 25.12
CA THR A 1 22.64 23.21 25.13
C THR A 1 22.62 22.32 23.90
N ASN A 2 23.18 21.11 24.01
CA ASN A 2 23.18 20.12 22.92
C ASN A 2 21.87 19.35 23.00
N TRP A 3 20.88 19.74 22.19
CA TRP A 3 19.64 18.99 22.09
C TRP A 3 19.85 17.84 21.11
N GLU A 4 20.02 16.62 21.63
CA GLU A 4 20.19 15.39 20.83
C GLU A 4 19.00 15.13 19.88
N GLY A 5 17.83 15.75 20.14
CA GLY A 5 16.69 15.72 19.23
C GLY A 5 16.92 16.49 17.93
N LEU A 6 17.79 17.51 17.91
CA LEU A 6 17.98 18.40 16.76
C LEU A 6 18.63 17.69 15.58
N THR A 7 19.57 16.78 15.86
CA THR A 7 20.28 15.98 14.83
C THR A 7 19.36 14.99 14.12
N ASN A 8 18.30 14.53 14.80
CA ASN A 8 17.28 13.67 14.21
C ASN A 8 16.13 14.45 13.55
N LEU A 9 15.86 15.66 14.03
CA LEU A 9 14.77 16.51 13.57
C LEU A 9 15.14 17.25 12.27
N GLY A 10 16.37 17.76 12.16
CA GLY A 10 16.87 18.43 10.94
C GLY A 10 16.69 17.62 9.66
N PRO A 11 17.14 16.34 9.61
CA PRO A 11 16.92 15.47 8.45
C PRO A 11 15.44 15.20 8.18
N LYS A 12 14.65 14.91 9.22
CA LYS A 12 13.20 14.64 9.11
C LYS A 12 12.40 15.85 8.59
N LEU A 13 12.85 17.06 8.92
CA LEU A 13 12.29 18.30 8.40
C LEU A 13 12.82 18.65 7.00
N ALA A 14 14.08 18.32 6.68
CA ALA A 14 14.68 18.63 5.38
C ALA A 14 14.18 17.68 4.27
N THR A 15 13.83 16.44 4.60
CA THR A 15 13.32 15.48 3.62
C THR A 15 11.81 15.64 3.42
N ARG A 16 11.42 16.24 2.28
CA ARG A 16 10.07 16.09 1.71
C ARG A 16 9.77 14.63 1.35
N ALA A 17 10.81 13.85 1.05
CA ALA A 17 10.72 12.46 0.60
C ALA A 17 10.48 11.47 1.75
N ARG A 18 9.70 10.42 1.41
CA ARG A 18 9.25 9.25 2.20
C ARG A 18 9.89 9.11 3.59
N GLN A 19 9.03 9.06 4.61
CA GLN A 19 9.35 8.20 5.74
C GLN A 19 9.45 6.77 5.21
N PRO A 20 10.58 6.06 5.42
CA PRO A 20 10.51 4.61 5.46
C PRO A 20 9.47 4.27 6.53
N SER A 21 8.56 3.36 6.21
CA SER A 21 7.56 2.81 7.11
C SER A 21 8.23 2.53 8.46
N ALA A 22 7.93 3.35 9.48
CA ALA A 22 8.42 3.27 10.85
C ALA A 22 9.92 2.87 11.02
N SER A 23 10.84 3.84 11.09
CA SER A 23 12.13 3.60 11.76
C SER A 23 11.90 3.45 13.27
N SER A 24 12.13 2.27 13.86
CA SER A 24 13.45 1.69 14.14
C SER A 24 14.22 2.55 15.13
N GLN A 25 14.02 2.26 16.42
CA GLN A 25 15.06 2.32 17.43
C GLN A 25 14.69 1.26 18.48
N GLN A 26 15.62 0.35 18.78
CA GLN A 26 15.58 -0.59 19.91
C GLN A 26 14.77 -1.90 19.76
N ASN A 27 15.08 -2.76 18.78
CA ASN A 27 14.70 -4.19 18.88
C ASN A 27 15.80 -5.09 18.29
N ALA A 28 17.02 -4.97 18.82
CA ALA A 28 18.09 -5.93 18.58
C ALA A 28 18.20 -6.90 19.77
N VAL A 29 17.27 -7.85 19.87
CA VAL A 29 17.48 -9.11 20.60
C VAL A 29 16.85 -10.24 19.78
N LEU A 30 17.65 -11.28 19.57
CA LEU A 30 17.45 -12.39 18.63
C LEU A 30 16.07 -13.06 18.79
N GLY A 31 15.22 -12.95 17.76
CA GLY A 31 13.89 -13.60 17.68
C GLY A 31 12.81 -12.77 16.99
N LYS A 32 13.01 -11.45 16.86
CA LYS A 32 11.99 -10.47 16.42
C LYS A 32 12.23 -9.92 15.00
N ARG A 33 12.64 -10.78 14.05
CA ARG A 33 13.11 -10.37 12.71
C ARG A 33 12.08 -10.43 11.56
N ILE A 34 10.81 -10.76 11.83
CA ILE A 34 9.77 -10.82 10.77
C ILE A 34 8.95 -9.52 10.70
N SER A 35 9.13 -8.59 11.65
CA SER A 35 8.40 -7.33 11.68
C SER A 35 9.31 -6.17 11.29
N GLN A 36 9.11 -5.61 10.10
CA GLN A 36 9.83 -4.40 9.67
C GLN A 36 9.22 -3.12 10.26
N THR A 37 7.99 -3.17 10.79
CA THR A 37 7.21 -1.99 11.22
C THR A 37 6.87 -1.98 12.71
N GLY A 38 7.29 -2.98 13.49
CA GLY A 38 6.85 -3.20 14.87
C GLY A 38 5.49 -3.91 14.98
N ILE A 39 4.84 -4.18 13.85
CA ILE A 39 3.60 -4.95 13.73
C ILE A 39 3.95 -6.44 13.53
N SER A 40 3.55 -7.31 14.45
CA SER A 40 3.82 -8.76 14.34
C SER A 40 2.95 -9.44 13.29
N GLU A 41 1.80 -8.87 12.95
CA GLU A 41 0.84 -9.44 12.01
C GLU A 41 1.31 -9.29 10.55
N LEU A 42 1.38 -10.40 9.82
CA LEU A 42 1.89 -10.42 8.45
C LEU A 42 0.92 -9.75 7.48
N GLU A 43 -0.38 -9.96 7.67
CA GLU A 43 -1.41 -9.37 6.81
C GLU A 43 -1.37 -7.85 6.84
N THR A 44 -1.18 -7.26 8.02
CA THR A 44 -1.02 -5.81 8.19
C THR A 44 0.24 -5.30 7.47
N GLN A 45 1.35 -6.02 7.55
CA GLN A 45 2.58 -5.64 6.82
C GLN A 45 2.37 -5.70 5.29
N VAL A 46 1.71 -6.74 4.80
CA VAL A 46 1.35 -6.91 3.38
C VAL A 46 0.36 -5.84 2.93
N PHE A 47 -0.60 -5.46 3.76
CA PHE A 47 -1.55 -4.39 3.45
C PHE A 47 -0.83 -3.03 3.29
N HIS A 48 0.09 -2.71 4.20
CA HIS A 48 0.86 -1.47 4.14
C HIS A 48 1.79 -1.39 2.92
N SER A 49 2.45 -2.50 2.55
CA SER A 49 3.33 -2.52 1.39
C SER A 49 2.55 -2.25 0.09
N GLN A 50 1.32 -2.76 0.00
CA GLN A 50 0.46 -2.54 -1.15
C GLN A 50 -0.15 -1.13 -1.20
N GLN A 51 -0.25 -0.40 -0.08
CA GLN A 51 -0.75 0.98 -0.08
C GLN A 51 0.28 2.00 -0.61
N ASN A 52 1.46 1.52 -1.01
CA ASN A 52 2.51 2.35 -1.59
C ASN A 52 2.40 2.41 -3.11
N PHE A 53 2.01 3.57 -3.64
CA PHE A 53 1.92 3.81 -5.07
C PHE A 53 3.18 4.53 -5.54
N PRO A 54 3.98 3.97 -6.48
CA PRO A 54 5.26 4.56 -6.89
C PRO A 54 5.17 6.01 -7.39
N GLY A 55 4.04 6.38 -8.03
CA GLY A 55 3.81 7.73 -8.57
C GLY A 55 3.26 8.75 -7.57
N ILE A 56 3.00 8.35 -6.31
CA ILE A 56 2.36 9.20 -5.31
C ILE A 56 3.36 9.50 -4.20
N GLN A 57 3.63 10.78 -3.99
CA GLN A 57 4.50 11.24 -2.94
C GLN A 57 3.65 11.61 -1.72
N ARG A 58 3.81 10.87 -0.63
CA ARG A 58 3.17 11.22 0.64
C ARG A 58 4.20 11.96 1.49
N PRO A 59 4.06 13.28 1.69
CA PRO A 59 4.98 14.01 2.55
C PRO A 59 4.93 13.44 3.97
N SER A 60 6.05 13.47 4.68
CA SER A 60 6.07 13.09 6.09
C SER A 60 5.13 13.99 6.91
N HIS A 61 4.50 13.44 7.94
CA HIS A 61 3.71 14.24 8.87
C HIS A 61 4.54 15.35 9.55
N TRP A 62 5.85 15.13 9.74
CA TRP A 62 6.77 16.16 10.27
C TRP A 62 6.89 17.37 9.35
N TRP A 63 6.94 17.14 8.04
CA TRP A 63 6.94 18.21 7.05
C TRP A 63 5.69 19.06 7.16
N VAL A 64 4.52 18.42 7.30
CA VAL A 64 3.24 19.12 7.50
C VAL A 64 3.23 19.94 8.79
N MET A 65 3.73 19.37 9.90
CA MET A 65 3.83 20.10 11.17
C MET A 65 4.74 21.34 11.09
N ALA A 66 5.88 21.22 10.41
CA ALA A 66 6.77 22.36 10.19
C ALA A 66 6.11 23.43 9.32
N LEU A 67 5.38 23.06 8.27
CA LEU A 67 4.63 24.01 7.45
C LEU A 67 3.56 24.74 8.25
N ILE A 68 2.84 24.07 9.16
CA ILE A 68 1.87 24.72 10.06
C ILE A 68 2.58 25.75 10.95
N LEU A 69 3.74 25.39 11.52
CA LEU A 69 4.50 26.30 12.36
C LEU A 69 5.00 27.52 11.58
N ILE A 70 5.53 27.31 10.38
CA ILE A 70 5.95 28.40 9.47
C ILE A 70 4.75 29.29 9.13
N TYR A 71 3.60 28.70 8.82
CA TYR A 71 2.38 29.44 8.49
C TYR A 71 1.92 30.31 9.66
N LEU A 72 1.96 29.81 10.90
CA LEU A 72 1.65 30.60 12.10
C LEU A 72 2.64 31.76 12.30
N LEU A 73 3.93 31.55 12.05
CA LEU A 73 4.95 32.61 12.12
C LEU A 73 4.75 33.69 11.05
N VAL A 74 4.33 33.30 9.84
CA VAL A 74 4.06 34.21 8.73
C VAL A 74 2.84 35.08 9.04
N ILE A 75 1.77 34.48 9.54
CA ILE A 75 0.52 35.20 9.77
C ILE A 75 0.55 36.07 11.03
N GLY A 76 1.25 35.65 12.08
CA GLY A 76 1.32 36.43 13.32
C GLY A 76 2.50 37.42 13.33
N PRO A 77 3.70 36.97 13.76
CA PRO A 77 4.88 37.83 13.90
C PRO A 77 5.29 38.58 12.63
N LEU A 78 5.28 37.90 11.48
CA LEU A 78 5.79 38.49 10.24
C LEU A 78 4.82 39.51 9.65
N ASP A 79 3.51 39.24 9.63
CA ASP A 79 2.51 40.25 9.25
C ASP A 79 2.58 41.47 10.16
N TYR A 80 2.63 41.27 11.48
CA TYR A 80 2.76 42.36 12.44
C TYR A 80 3.98 43.23 12.13
N PHE A 81 5.15 42.60 11.95
CA PHE A 81 6.39 43.31 11.64
C PHE A 81 6.30 44.07 10.31
N LEU A 82 5.76 43.44 9.26
CA LEU A 82 5.60 44.04 7.94
C LEU A 82 4.73 45.30 8.02
N VAL A 83 3.58 45.20 8.68
CA VAL A 83 2.59 46.27 8.69
C VAL A 83 2.97 47.38 9.67
N HIS A 84 3.47 47.04 10.87
CA HIS A 84 3.81 48.03 11.90
C HIS A 84 5.19 48.67 11.70
N LYS A 85 6.21 47.89 11.32
CA LYS A 85 7.59 48.39 11.32
C LYS A 85 8.07 48.81 9.93
N ILE A 86 7.69 48.09 8.88
CA ILE A 86 8.09 48.41 7.50
C ILE A 86 7.11 49.41 6.88
N LEU A 87 5.83 49.04 6.79
CA LEU A 87 4.80 49.85 6.14
C LEU A 87 4.25 50.99 7.02
N LYS A 88 4.47 50.91 8.34
CA LYS A 88 4.02 51.89 9.36
C LYS A 88 2.52 52.24 9.28
N LYS A 89 1.71 51.32 8.74
CA LYS A 89 0.28 51.53 8.47
C LYS A 89 -0.51 50.30 8.95
N PRO A 90 -0.84 50.20 10.25
CA PRO A 90 -1.48 49.02 10.86
C PRO A 90 -2.77 48.56 10.17
N HIS A 91 -3.51 49.45 9.52
CA HIS A 91 -4.73 49.11 8.79
C HIS A 91 -4.49 48.28 7.52
N ILE A 92 -3.26 48.21 7.00
CA ILE A 92 -2.95 47.41 5.80
C ILE A 92 -3.04 45.90 6.09
N THR A 93 -3.03 45.47 7.36
CA THR A 93 -3.25 44.06 7.75
C THR A 93 -4.53 43.46 7.15
N TRP A 94 -5.59 44.27 6.99
CA TRP A 94 -6.83 43.82 6.33
C TRP A 94 -6.64 43.34 4.89
N PHE A 95 -5.55 43.73 4.21
CA PHE A 95 -5.19 43.27 2.88
C PHE A 95 -4.05 42.25 2.90
N THR A 96 -3.01 42.47 3.69
CA THR A 96 -1.84 41.56 3.73
C THR A 96 -2.19 40.19 4.29
N PHE A 97 -3.06 40.13 5.31
CA PHE A 97 -3.48 38.87 5.89
C PHE A 97 -4.25 38.01 4.87
N PRO A 98 -5.35 38.48 4.23
CA PRO A 98 -6.01 37.69 3.19
C PRO A 98 -5.09 37.33 2.02
N ALA A 99 -4.20 38.24 1.60
CA ALA A 99 -3.24 37.96 0.53
C ALA A 99 -2.30 36.80 0.90
N MET A 100 -1.77 36.78 2.12
CA MET A 100 -0.91 35.68 2.60
C MET A 100 -1.67 34.36 2.70
N VAL A 101 -2.91 34.38 3.17
CA VAL A 101 -3.78 33.19 3.20
C VAL A 101 -3.99 32.66 1.78
N LEU A 102 -4.30 33.53 0.81
CA LEU A 102 -4.48 33.13 -0.60
C LEU A 102 -3.21 32.53 -1.20
N ILE A 103 -2.04 33.11 -0.92
CA ILE A 103 -0.75 32.57 -1.36
C ILE A 103 -0.52 31.18 -0.77
N ALA A 104 -0.77 31.00 0.53
CA ALA A 104 -0.61 29.71 1.19
C ALA A 104 -1.57 28.65 0.64
N VAL A 105 -2.84 29.01 0.38
CA VAL A 105 -3.83 28.13 -0.25
C VAL A 105 -3.41 27.75 -1.67
N ALA A 106 -2.96 28.72 -2.48
CA ALA A 106 -2.51 28.46 -3.85
C ALA A 106 -1.28 27.53 -3.86
N TRP A 107 -0.30 27.79 -2.98
CA TRP A 107 0.88 26.96 -2.82
C TRP A 107 0.54 25.54 -2.36
N GLY A 108 -0.32 25.42 -1.34
CA GLY A 108 -0.83 24.14 -0.85
C GLY A 108 -1.57 23.36 -1.93
N GLY A 109 -2.42 24.02 -2.71
CA GLY A 109 -3.14 23.41 -3.83
C GLY A 109 -2.19 22.90 -4.92
N PHE A 110 -1.19 23.69 -5.30
CA PHE A 110 -0.20 23.31 -6.31
C PHE A 110 0.64 22.11 -5.86
N THR A 111 1.18 22.16 -4.64
CA THR A 111 1.96 21.06 -4.06
C THR A 111 1.13 19.79 -3.92
N ALA A 112 -0.14 19.90 -3.51
CA ALA A 112 -1.03 18.75 -3.40
C ALA A 112 -1.31 18.10 -4.78
N LEU A 113 -1.53 18.90 -5.83
CA LEU A 113 -1.70 18.36 -7.19
C LEU A 113 -0.45 17.64 -7.70
N GLN A 114 0.74 18.20 -7.40
CA GLN A 114 2.01 17.60 -7.79
C GLN A 114 2.29 16.29 -7.05
N ASP A 115 2.04 16.24 -5.73
CA ASP A 115 2.38 15.11 -4.88
C ASP A 115 1.42 13.93 -5.04
N ASN A 116 0.13 14.22 -5.19
CA ASN A 116 -0.91 13.21 -5.27
C ASN A 116 -1.19 12.71 -6.70
N GLY A 117 -0.71 13.44 -7.71
CA GLY A 117 -0.92 13.12 -9.11
C GLY A 117 -2.37 13.29 -9.58
N SER A 118 -2.57 13.08 -10.87
CA SER A 118 -3.85 13.21 -11.58
C SER A 118 -4.30 11.92 -12.27
N VAL A 119 -3.58 10.81 -12.06
CA VAL A 119 -3.81 9.53 -12.75
C VAL A 119 -4.34 8.49 -11.76
N LEU A 120 -5.22 7.62 -12.27
CA LEU A 120 -5.68 6.44 -11.53
C LEU A 120 -4.52 5.46 -11.36
N HIS A 121 -4.25 5.06 -10.12
CA HIS A 121 -3.22 4.07 -9.83
C HIS A 121 -3.84 2.81 -9.23
N SER A 122 -3.25 1.66 -9.54
CA SER A 122 -3.56 0.41 -8.89
C SER A 122 -2.29 -0.34 -8.52
N THR A 123 -2.36 -1.09 -7.42
CA THR A 123 -1.35 -2.07 -7.05
C THR A 123 -2.03 -3.41 -6.88
N GLN A 124 -1.36 -4.47 -7.31
CA GLN A 124 -1.89 -5.82 -7.25
C GLN A 124 -0.84 -6.78 -6.70
N LEU A 125 -1.23 -7.58 -5.73
CA LEU A 125 -0.46 -8.71 -5.21
C LEU A 125 -1.28 -9.98 -5.40
N ASN A 126 -0.73 -10.96 -6.12
CA ASN A 126 -1.36 -12.26 -6.36
C ASN A 126 -0.62 -13.33 -5.57
N VAL A 127 -1.36 -14.10 -4.78
CA VAL A 127 -0.88 -15.28 -4.07
C VAL A 127 -1.63 -16.48 -4.64
N ILE A 128 -0.89 -17.46 -5.15
CA ILE A 128 -1.45 -18.67 -5.74
C ILE A 128 -0.91 -19.85 -4.94
N ASP A 129 -1.83 -20.70 -4.50
CA ASP A 129 -1.56 -21.95 -3.80
C ASP A 129 -1.98 -23.10 -4.72
N TYR A 130 -1.06 -24.02 -4.98
CA TYR A 130 -1.31 -25.18 -5.83
C TYR A 130 -1.06 -26.48 -5.06
N ASP A 131 -2.15 -27.18 -4.77
CA ASP A 131 -2.10 -28.52 -4.21
C ASP A 131 -2.01 -29.54 -5.35
N VAL A 132 -0.79 -30.04 -5.57
CA VAL A 132 -0.50 -31.04 -6.61
C VAL A 132 -1.24 -32.35 -6.36
N THR A 133 -1.45 -32.73 -5.09
CA THR A 133 -2.08 -34.00 -4.71
C THR A 133 -3.59 -33.94 -4.93
N ALA A 134 -4.23 -32.85 -4.52
CA ALA A 134 -5.66 -32.65 -4.74
C ALA A 134 -5.99 -32.15 -6.16
N GLY A 135 -4.99 -31.68 -6.92
CA GLY A 135 -5.20 -30.98 -8.19
C GLY A 135 -5.99 -29.69 -8.02
N GLN A 136 -5.86 -29.03 -6.86
CA GLN A 136 -6.62 -27.83 -6.53
C GLN A 136 -5.72 -26.60 -6.61
N LEU A 137 -6.15 -25.62 -7.40
CA LEU A 137 -5.51 -24.32 -7.53
C LEU A 137 -6.36 -23.26 -6.85
N ARG A 138 -5.78 -22.54 -5.90
CA ARG A 138 -6.44 -21.45 -5.17
C ARG A 138 -5.67 -20.18 -5.43
N GLY A 139 -6.40 -19.09 -5.65
CA GLY A 139 -5.78 -17.78 -5.80
C GLY A 139 -6.46 -16.76 -4.91
N ARG A 140 -5.61 -15.95 -4.28
CA ARG A 140 -5.99 -14.73 -3.60
C ARG A 140 -5.29 -13.57 -4.27
N PHE A 141 -6.01 -12.50 -4.49
CA PHE A 141 -5.40 -11.30 -5.01
C PHE A 141 -5.90 -10.08 -4.26
N TYR A 142 -4.92 -9.30 -3.85
CA TYR A 142 -5.11 -8.08 -3.13
C TYR A 142 -4.94 -6.94 -4.13
N LEU A 143 -5.94 -6.06 -4.18
CA LEU A 143 -6.01 -4.95 -5.11
C LEU A 143 -6.21 -3.66 -4.31
N ASN A 144 -5.33 -2.69 -4.51
CA ASN A 144 -5.59 -1.31 -4.07
C ASN A 144 -5.83 -0.42 -5.28
N LEU A 145 -6.88 0.39 -5.20
CA LEU A 145 -7.26 1.39 -6.18
C LEU A 145 -7.11 2.77 -5.56
N TYR A 146 -6.27 3.61 -6.14
CA TYR A 146 -6.10 5.00 -5.79
C TYR A 146 -6.73 5.89 -6.85
N SER A 147 -7.59 6.82 -6.42
CA SER A 147 -8.30 7.72 -7.33
C SER A 147 -7.78 9.17 -7.25
N PRO A 148 -7.50 9.82 -8.39
CA PRO A 148 -7.12 11.23 -8.44
C PRO A 148 -8.31 12.19 -8.27
N GLU A 149 -9.54 11.69 -8.31
CA GLU A 149 -10.78 12.48 -8.29
C GLU A 149 -11.87 11.80 -7.46
N THR A 150 -12.89 12.53 -7.03
CA THR A 150 -14.02 11.90 -6.35
C THR A 150 -14.92 11.25 -7.39
N ARG A 151 -14.91 9.91 -7.47
CA ARG A 151 -15.62 9.17 -8.51
C ARG A 151 -16.15 7.82 -8.02
N ARG A 152 -17.17 7.33 -8.71
CA ARG A 152 -17.71 5.98 -8.56
C ARG A 152 -17.14 5.06 -9.63
N TYR A 153 -16.50 3.98 -9.20
CA TYR A 153 -15.85 3.01 -10.08
C TYR A 153 -16.66 1.74 -10.21
N GLN A 154 -16.51 1.07 -11.36
CA GLN A 154 -16.91 -0.32 -11.55
C GLN A 154 -15.65 -1.17 -11.53
N VAL A 155 -15.63 -2.16 -10.66
CA VAL A 155 -14.50 -3.08 -10.53
C VAL A 155 -14.95 -4.44 -10.98
N LYS A 156 -14.25 -5.00 -11.97
CA LYS A 156 -14.48 -6.36 -12.47
C LYS A 156 -13.15 -7.08 -12.44
N VAL A 157 -13.16 -8.33 -12.00
CA VAL A 157 -11.95 -9.15 -11.99
C VAL A 157 -12.12 -10.32 -12.93
N LYS A 158 -11.03 -10.61 -13.62
CA LYS A 158 -10.87 -11.73 -14.52
C LYS A 158 -9.67 -12.52 -14.01
N SER A 159 -9.90 -13.78 -13.65
CA SER A 159 -8.84 -14.67 -13.20
C SER A 159 -8.73 -15.84 -14.16
N SER A 160 -7.50 -16.26 -14.41
CA SER A 160 -7.14 -17.36 -15.30
C SER A 160 -6.04 -18.20 -14.66
N VAL A 161 -5.89 -19.43 -15.13
CA VAL A 161 -4.79 -20.30 -14.73
C VAL A 161 -3.47 -19.70 -15.24
N PRO A 162 -2.39 -19.70 -14.44
CA PRO A 162 -1.09 -19.15 -14.84
C PRO A 162 -0.32 -20.12 -15.77
N ALA A 163 -0.97 -20.62 -16.81
CA ALA A 163 -0.40 -21.52 -17.81
C ALA A 163 -0.31 -20.84 -19.17
N GLU A 164 0.61 -21.28 -20.01
CA GLU A 164 0.75 -20.75 -21.36
C GLU A 164 -0.47 -21.14 -22.21
N SER A 165 -1.31 -20.17 -22.57
CA SER A 165 -2.51 -20.39 -23.38
C SER A 165 -2.78 -19.19 -24.28
N LYS A 166 -3.10 -19.46 -25.56
CA LYS A 166 -3.49 -18.41 -26.53
C LYS A 166 -4.83 -17.77 -26.20
N ASN A 167 -5.72 -18.51 -25.53
CA ASN A 167 -7.04 -18.05 -25.10
C ASN A 167 -7.29 -18.52 -23.66
N PRO A 168 -6.85 -17.75 -22.64
CA PRO A 168 -7.04 -18.14 -21.26
C PRO A 168 -8.54 -18.20 -20.93
N SER A 169 -8.98 -19.35 -20.42
CA SER A 169 -10.31 -19.47 -19.84
C SER A 169 -10.35 -18.65 -18.56
N HIS A 170 -11.38 -17.82 -18.44
CA HIS A 170 -11.60 -17.02 -17.24
C HIS A 170 -12.66 -17.70 -16.39
N PHE A 171 -12.41 -17.79 -15.10
CA PHE A 171 -13.35 -18.40 -14.16
C PHE A 171 -13.93 -17.36 -13.19
N PRO A 172 -15.11 -17.66 -12.61
CA PRO A 172 -15.73 -16.82 -11.59
C PRO A 172 -14.78 -16.55 -10.43
N THR A 173 -14.80 -15.31 -9.95
CA THR A 173 -13.89 -14.84 -8.92
C THR A 173 -14.67 -13.96 -7.96
N HIS A 174 -14.61 -14.28 -6.66
CA HIS A 174 -15.43 -13.62 -5.65
C HIS A 174 -14.68 -12.41 -5.08
N LEU A 175 -15.24 -11.22 -5.26
CA LEU A 175 -14.75 -9.92 -4.79
C LEU A 175 -15.39 -9.53 -3.47
N SER A 176 -14.53 -9.08 -2.56
CA SER A 176 -14.87 -8.57 -1.25
C SER A 176 -14.06 -7.31 -0.94
N TRP A 177 -14.50 -6.58 0.09
CA TRP A 177 -13.67 -5.53 0.66
C TRP A 177 -12.50 -6.15 1.43
N ASN A 178 -11.34 -5.50 1.39
CA ASN A 178 -10.18 -5.89 2.18
C ASN A 178 -9.89 -4.83 3.24
N GLY A 179 -9.91 -5.21 4.51
CA GLY A 179 -9.63 -4.35 5.65
C GLY A 179 -8.45 -4.85 6.47
N LEU A 180 -7.93 -3.99 7.34
CA LEU A 180 -6.93 -4.43 8.32
C LEU A 180 -7.62 -5.28 9.39
N PRO A 181 -7.04 -6.40 9.85
CA PRO A 181 -7.54 -7.16 11.00
C PRO A 181 -7.22 -6.41 12.31
N GLU A 182 -7.72 -5.18 12.43
CA GLU A 182 -7.39 -4.23 13.49
C GLU A 182 -8.64 -3.43 13.89
N THR A 183 -8.57 -2.74 15.02
CA THR A 183 -9.60 -1.77 15.47
C THR A 183 -9.28 -0.34 15.02
N THR A 184 -8.16 -0.13 14.32
CA THR A 184 -7.67 1.18 13.87
C THR A 184 -8.35 1.65 12.58
N PHE A 185 -8.02 2.84 12.07
CA PHE A 185 -8.57 3.35 10.80
C PHE A 185 -8.41 2.34 9.66
N ALA A 186 -9.48 2.11 8.89
CA ALA A 186 -9.60 1.04 7.88
C ALA A 186 -9.57 -0.40 8.42
N GLY A 187 -9.71 -0.57 9.73
CA GLY A 187 -9.79 -1.85 10.42
C GLY A 187 -11.18 -2.51 10.37
N MET A 188 -11.21 -3.83 10.26
CA MET A 188 -12.38 -4.69 10.19
C MET A 188 -13.10 -4.84 11.53
N TYR A 189 -12.40 -4.72 12.65
CA TYR A 189 -12.95 -4.91 13.99
C TYR A 189 -13.58 -3.65 14.57
N ARG A 190 -13.77 -2.62 13.75
CA ARG A 190 -14.45 -1.40 14.16
C ARG A 190 -15.95 -1.63 14.19
N SER A 191 -16.59 -1.21 15.28
CA SER A 191 -18.03 -1.05 15.29
C SER A 191 -18.43 -0.09 14.16
N ALA A 192 -19.35 -0.53 13.30
CA ALA A 192 -19.88 0.27 12.20
C ALA A 192 -20.87 1.35 12.69
N GLU A 193 -20.63 1.90 13.88
CA GLU A 193 -21.49 2.89 14.52
C GLU A 193 -21.47 4.19 13.70
N GLY A 194 -22.65 4.59 13.21
CA GLY A 194 -22.89 5.94 12.70
C GLY A 194 -22.84 6.16 11.17
N THR A 195 -22.72 5.13 10.33
CA THR A 195 -22.72 5.32 8.86
C THR A 195 -24.10 5.06 8.23
N ILE A 196 -25.11 5.86 8.60
CA ILE A 196 -26.46 5.78 8.01
C ILE A 196 -26.52 6.52 6.66
N THR A 197 -25.63 7.50 6.43
CA THR A 197 -25.63 8.40 5.26
C THR A 197 -24.43 8.20 4.33
N GLY A 198 -23.73 7.07 4.45
CA GLY A 198 -22.56 6.76 3.62
C GLY A 198 -22.92 6.50 2.15
N PRO A 199 -22.02 6.78 1.20
CA PRO A 199 -22.25 6.47 -0.20
C PRO A 199 -22.37 4.96 -0.40
N ALA A 200 -23.54 4.51 -0.85
CA ALA A 200 -23.81 3.09 -1.12
C ALA A 200 -23.05 2.59 -2.35
N TYR A 201 -22.68 1.31 -2.31
CA TYR A 201 -22.19 0.51 -3.44
C TYR A 201 -22.73 -0.90 -3.30
N GLN A 202 -22.69 -1.68 -4.37
CA GLN A 202 -23.20 -3.04 -4.35
C GLN A 202 -22.23 -3.99 -5.04
N PHE A 203 -22.19 -5.23 -4.56
CA PHE A 203 -21.57 -6.32 -5.28
C PHE A 203 -22.50 -6.76 -6.41
N SER A 204 -21.94 -7.08 -7.57
CA SER A 204 -22.71 -7.70 -8.65
C SER A 204 -23.22 -9.07 -8.22
N ALA A 205 -24.08 -9.68 -9.04
CA ALA A 205 -24.50 -11.06 -8.80
C ALA A 205 -23.29 -11.98 -8.55
N GLN A 206 -23.39 -12.83 -7.52
CA GLN A 206 -22.35 -13.74 -7.04
C GLN A 206 -21.00 -13.07 -6.70
N SER A 207 -21.02 -11.76 -6.39
CA SER A 207 -19.86 -10.95 -6.02
C SER A 207 -18.72 -10.95 -7.04
N LYS A 208 -19.02 -11.11 -8.34
CA LYS A 208 -17.98 -11.13 -9.40
C LYS A 208 -17.41 -9.74 -9.75
N GLY A 209 -17.99 -8.70 -9.19
CA GLY A 209 -17.60 -7.32 -9.38
C GLY A 209 -18.26 -6.42 -8.35
N ILE A 210 -17.83 -5.16 -8.35
CA ILE A 210 -18.45 -4.10 -7.54
C ILE A 210 -18.94 -3.01 -8.48
N GLU A 211 -20.17 -2.57 -8.25
CA GLU A 211 -20.80 -1.47 -8.93
C GLU A 211 -20.87 -0.25 -8.02
N ASN A 212 -20.65 0.92 -8.62
CA ASN A 212 -20.75 2.21 -7.95
C ASN A 212 -19.81 2.41 -6.74
N LEU A 213 -18.65 1.75 -6.71
CA LEU A 213 -17.66 1.85 -5.62
C LEU A 213 -17.18 3.31 -5.45
N PRO A 214 -17.53 4.00 -4.36
CA PRO A 214 -17.13 5.38 -4.17
C PRO A 214 -15.67 5.46 -3.69
N ILE A 215 -14.85 6.20 -4.44
CA ILE A 215 -13.49 6.55 -4.05
C ILE A 215 -13.39 8.08 -4.08
N LEU A 216 -12.98 8.65 -2.95
CA LEU A 216 -12.76 10.10 -2.82
C LEU A 216 -11.47 10.50 -3.53
N LYS A 217 -11.38 11.77 -3.90
CA LYS A 217 -10.15 12.38 -4.42
C LYS A 217 -8.96 12.10 -3.49
N TRP A 218 -7.90 11.56 -4.07
CA TRP A 218 -6.67 11.13 -3.40
C TRP A 218 -6.88 10.06 -2.31
N GLY A 219 -8.00 9.34 -2.40
CA GLY A 219 -8.34 8.22 -1.55
C GLY A 219 -7.92 6.89 -2.15
N THR A 220 -7.75 5.89 -1.27
CA THR A 220 -7.47 4.50 -1.65
C THR A 220 -8.60 3.59 -1.17
N LYS A 221 -8.99 2.62 -2.01
CA LYS A 221 -9.82 1.48 -1.62
C LYS A 221 -9.07 0.17 -1.80
N SER A 222 -9.15 -0.68 -0.79
CA SER A 222 -8.54 -2.01 -0.76
C SER A 222 -9.62 -3.06 -0.96
N LEU A 223 -9.37 -3.97 -1.89
CA LEU A 223 -10.24 -5.06 -2.28
C LEU A 223 -9.46 -6.36 -2.23
N LEU A 224 -10.17 -7.44 -1.91
CA LEU A 224 -9.67 -8.80 -1.97
C LEU A 224 -10.54 -9.54 -2.95
N ALA A 225 -9.95 -10.38 -3.78
CA ALA A 225 -10.75 -11.44 -4.32
C ALA A 225 -10.05 -12.78 -4.35
N GLU A 226 -10.90 -13.77 -4.42
CA GLU A 226 -10.56 -15.16 -4.19
C GLU A 226 -11.22 -16.03 -5.24
N TRP A 227 -10.52 -17.08 -5.62
CA TRP A 227 -11.02 -18.10 -6.52
C TRP A 227 -10.39 -19.44 -6.19
N THR A 228 -11.10 -20.49 -6.58
CA THR A 228 -10.62 -21.87 -6.54
C THR A 228 -10.97 -22.52 -7.86
N GLN A 229 -10.05 -23.34 -8.38
CA GLN A 229 -10.21 -24.03 -9.63
C GLN A 229 -9.56 -25.40 -9.56
N GLN A 230 -10.22 -26.42 -10.11
CA GLN A 230 -9.60 -27.73 -10.30
C GLN A 230 -8.66 -27.65 -11.50
N GLN A 231 -7.39 -27.98 -11.29
CA GLN A 231 -6.36 -27.92 -12.31
C GLN A 231 -5.30 -29.00 -12.08
N THR A 232 -5.11 -29.86 -13.07
CA THR A 232 -4.04 -30.87 -13.05
C THR A 232 -2.85 -30.41 -13.89
N ASP A 233 -1.72 -31.09 -13.70
CA ASP A 233 -0.56 -31.04 -14.60
C ASP A 233 0.17 -29.70 -14.71
N LEU A 234 -0.05 -28.75 -13.80
CA LEU A 234 0.74 -27.52 -13.75
C LEU A 234 2.16 -27.75 -13.27
N VAL A 235 2.34 -28.70 -12.36
CA VAL A 235 3.62 -29.05 -11.77
C VAL A 235 3.73 -30.56 -11.71
N THR A 236 4.86 -31.08 -12.17
CA THR A 236 5.19 -32.50 -12.09
C THR A 236 6.46 -32.65 -11.25
N SER A 237 6.38 -33.44 -10.19
CA SER A 237 7.51 -33.74 -9.29
C SER A 237 7.90 -35.20 -9.42
N LYS A 238 9.17 -35.44 -9.74
CA LYS A 238 9.84 -36.75 -9.64
C LYS A 238 10.93 -36.71 -8.56
N LEU A 239 10.71 -35.90 -7.54
CA LEU A 239 11.64 -35.73 -6.43
C LEU A 239 11.50 -36.89 -5.44
N THR A 240 12.63 -37.45 -5.03
CA THR A 240 12.72 -38.52 -4.03
C THR A 240 13.60 -38.05 -2.88
N GLY A 241 13.13 -38.28 -1.65
CA GLY A 241 13.87 -38.05 -0.43
C GLY A 241 14.64 -39.31 -0.02
N ASN A 242 15.87 -39.16 0.48
CA ASN A 242 16.59 -40.25 1.13
C ASN A 242 16.43 -40.20 2.66
N ASN A 243 16.91 -41.23 3.36
CA ASN A 243 16.84 -41.33 4.83
C ASN A 243 17.61 -40.21 5.57
N LEU A 244 18.45 -39.44 4.88
CA LEU A 244 19.21 -38.31 5.42
C LEU A 244 18.51 -36.96 5.19
N GLY A 245 17.30 -36.96 4.65
CA GLY A 245 16.54 -35.75 4.34
C GLY A 245 17.05 -34.98 3.12
N GLN A 246 17.91 -35.61 2.30
CA GLN A 246 18.35 -35.04 1.05
C GLN A 246 17.35 -35.36 -0.07
N LEU A 247 17.05 -34.35 -0.87
CA LEU A 247 16.13 -34.44 -1.98
C LEU A 247 16.92 -34.58 -3.30
N SER A 248 16.50 -35.48 -4.18
CA SER A 248 17.09 -35.70 -5.50
C SER A 248 15.99 -35.88 -6.55
N GLY A 249 16.26 -35.53 -7.81
CA GLY A 249 15.34 -35.73 -8.93
C GLY A 249 15.02 -34.43 -9.66
N THR A 250 13.85 -34.38 -10.28
CA THR A 250 13.44 -33.27 -11.16
C THR A 250 12.05 -32.77 -10.80
N LEU A 251 11.90 -31.44 -10.77
CA LEU A 251 10.64 -30.73 -10.68
C LEU A 251 10.45 -29.92 -11.96
N THR A 252 9.35 -30.12 -12.66
CA THR A 252 9.01 -29.37 -13.89
C THR A 252 7.69 -28.65 -13.71
N HIS A 253 7.60 -27.41 -14.18
CA HIS A 253 6.37 -26.61 -14.17
C HIS A 253 5.95 -26.22 -15.59
N GLN A 254 4.65 -25.98 -15.77
CA GLN A 254 4.05 -25.49 -17.03
C GLN A 254 3.51 -24.06 -16.89
N PHE A 255 4.02 -23.32 -15.91
CA PHE A 255 3.63 -21.91 -15.73
C PHE A 255 4.00 -21.06 -16.93
N SER A 256 3.20 -20.01 -17.18
CA SER A 256 3.40 -19.06 -18.28
C SER A 256 4.68 -18.21 -18.18
N SER A 257 5.43 -18.33 -17.09
CA SER A 257 6.61 -17.50 -16.82
C SER A 257 7.64 -18.28 -15.99
N PRO A 258 8.94 -17.94 -16.11
CA PRO A 258 9.99 -18.59 -15.33
C PRO A 258 9.85 -18.25 -13.84
N LEU A 259 10.12 -19.23 -12.98
CA LEU A 259 10.19 -19.03 -11.53
C LEU A 259 11.45 -18.25 -11.16
N LYS A 260 11.28 -17.15 -10.42
CA LYS A 260 12.36 -16.34 -9.85
C LYS A 260 12.34 -16.46 -8.34
N ASP A 261 13.52 -16.32 -7.71
CA ASP A 261 13.68 -16.34 -6.25
C ASP A 261 13.00 -17.53 -5.57
N TRP A 262 13.02 -18.69 -6.24
CA TRP A 262 12.33 -19.87 -5.76
C TRP A 262 13.09 -20.50 -4.60
N VAL A 263 12.34 -21.18 -3.74
CA VAL A 263 12.85 -21.92 -2.60
C VAL A 263 12.16 -23.26 -2.57
N LEU A 264 12.92 -24.34 -2.32
CA LEU A 264 12.36 -25.67 -2.14
C LEU A 264 12.61 -26.13 -0.71
N ALA A 265 11.53 -26.36 0.05
CA ALA A 265 11.60 -26.84 1.42
C ALA A 265 11.25 -28.33 1.48
N TYR A 266 12.08 -29.13 2.17
CA TYR A 266 11.82 -30.55 2.41
C TYR A 266 12.37 -30.97 3.78
N GLY A 267 11.49 -31.45 4.65
CA GLY A 267 11.85 -31.83 6.02
C GLY A 267 12.48 -30.66 6.78
N ASN A 268 13.73 -30.83 7.22
CA ASN A 268 14.50 -29.80 7.94
C ASN A 268 15.47 -29.01 7.04
N ARG A 269 15.37 -29.13 5.71
CA ARG A 269 16.27 -28.48 4.76
C ARG A 269 15.53 -27.54 3.81
N VAL A 270 16.26 -26.51 3.40
CA VAL A 270 15.84 -25.54 2.39
C VAL A 270 16.90 -25.52 1.29
N TYR A 271 16.47 -25.72 0.05
CA TYR A 271 17.31 -25.65 -1.14
C TYR A 271 17.05 -24.31 -1.83
N LEU A 272 18.14 -23.63 -2.14
CA LEU A 272 18.14 -22.36 -2.86
C LEU A 272 18.74 -22.59 -4.25
N PRO A 273 18.29 -21.84 -5.28
CA PRO A 273 18.94 -21.85 -6.58
C PRO A 273 20.41 -21.46 -6.42
N VAL A 274 21.28 -22.21 -7.10
CA VAL A 274 22.66 -21.76 -7.32
C VAL A 274 22.59 -20.67 -8.38
N ILE A 275 22.45 -19.42 -7.93
CA ILE A 275 22.49 -18.26 -8.80
C ILE A 275 23.95 -18.11 -9.24
N ASN A 276 24.28 -18.40 -10.50
CA ASN A 276 25.49 -17.86 -11.08
C ASN A 276 25.29 -16.35 -11.20
N PRO A 277 26.14 -15.50 -10.58
CA PRO A 277 26.06 -14.07 -10.80
C PRO A 277 26.48 -13.80 -12.25
N GLU A 278 25.51 -13.45 -13.09
CA GLU A 278 25.77 -12.62 -14.28
C GLU A 278 25.57 -11.14 -13.92
#